data_AF-A0A8I1A6I3-F1
#
_entry.id   AF-A0A8I1A6I3-F1
#
_cell.length_a   1.000
_cell.length_b   1.000
_cell.length_c   1.000
_cell.angle_alpha   90.00
_cell.angle_beta   90.00
_cell.angle_gamma   90.00
#
_symmetry.space_group_name_H-M   'P 1'
#
loop_
_entity.id
_entity.type
_entity.pdbx_description
1 polymer ?
#
loop_
_entity_poly.entity_id
_entity_poly.type
_entity_poly.pdbx_seq_one_letter_code
_entity_poly.pdbx_strand_id
1 'polypeptide(L)'
;MSEIQAVIFDLDGTLIDSEPNYFEAEKKLLVEYGITGFDFEIKKRYVGISTKEMLEDLNKTYAFSDPVKVLIAKKNKIYLEIAKKKHMFFPK
;
A
#
# COMPACT_ATOMS: atom_id res chain seq x y z
N MET A 1 8.64 -0.01 -40.78
CA MET A 1 8.34 -0.02 -39.34
C MET A 1 9.48 0.68 -38.64
N SER A 2 9.22 1.59 -37.69
CA SER A 2 10.29 2.19 -36.90
C SER A 2 10.85 1.16 -35.91
N GLU A 3 12.16 1.12 -35.76
CA GLU A 3 12.84 0.28 -34.78
C GLU A 3 12.54 0.78 -33.35
N ILE A 4 12.20 -0.14 -32.43
CA ILE A 4 11.96 0.23 -31.02
C ILE A 4 13.31 0.45 -30.36
N GLN A 5 13.56 1.68 -29.89
CA GLN A 5 14.84 2.05 -29.27
C GLN A 5 14.86 1.84 -27.74
N ALA A 6 13.70 1.87 -27.08
CA ALA A 6 13.60 1.71 -25.64
C ALA A 6 12.22 1.22 -25.19
N VAL A 7 12.16 0.61 -24.01
CA VAL A 7 10.94 0.23 -23.28
C VAL A 7 11.07 0.75 -21.85
N ILE A 8 10.02 1.43 -21.37
CA ILE A 8 9.92 1.90 -19.98
C ILE A 8 8.91 1.02 -19.27
N PHE A 9 9.32 0.43 -18.15
CA PHE A 9 8.46 -0.37 -17.31
C PHE A 9 8.10 0.43 -16.06
N ASP A 10 6.82 0.40 -15.73
CA ASP A 10 6.40 0.70 -14.37
C ASP A 10 6.92 -0.40 -13.42
N LEU A 11 7.02 -0.11 -12.13
CA LEU A 11 7.53 -1.04 -11.13
C LEU A 11 6.39 -1.81 -10.46
N ASP A 12 5.53 -1.08 -9.76
CA ASP A 12 4.43 -1.62 -8.96
C ASP A 12 3.30 -2.13 -9.87
N GLY A 13 2.84 -3.36 -9.64
CA GLY A 13 1.81 -3.99 -10.49
C GLY A 13 2.28 -4.39 -11.89
N THR A 14 3.53 -4.10 -12.26
CA THR A 14 4.13 -4.49 -13.55
C THR A 14 5.31 -5.43 -13.37
N LEU A 15 6.37 -5.02 -12.67
CA LEU A 15 7.54 -5.86 -12.38
C LEU A 15 7.40 -6.56 -11.01
N ILE A 16 6.70 -5.91 -10.07
CA ILE A 16 6.51 -6.38 -8.70
C ILE A 16 5.01 -6.52 -8.40
N ASP A 17 4.61 -7.65 -7.85
CA ASP A 17 3.29 -7.83 -7.23
C ASP A 17 3.33 -7.22 -5.83
N SER A 18 3.18 -5.89 -5.76
CA SER A 18 3.36 -5.10 -4.52
C SER A 18 2.10 -4.99 -3.67
N GLU A 19 0.92 -5.31 -4.22
CA GLU A 19 -0.37 -5.25 -3.53
C GLU A 19 -0.39 -6.04 -2.20
N PRO A 20 0.15 -7.28 -2.12
CA PRO A 20 0.17 -8.03 -0.87
C PRO A 20 1.03 -7.35 0.22
N ASN A 21 2.13 -6.70 -0.17
CA ASN A 21 2.96 -5.94 0.77
C ASN A 21 2.27 -4.65 1.22
N TYR A 22 1.54 -3.97 0.33
CA TYR A 22 0.73 -2.80 0.71
C TYR A 22 -0.38 -3.16 1.68
N PHE A 23 -1.12 -4.23 1.40
CA PHE A 23 -2.17 -4.73 2.29
C PHE A 23 -1.62 -5.05 3.68
N GLU A 24 -0.52 -5.79 3.77
CA GLU A 24 0.11 -6.13 5.05
C GLU A 24 0.63 -4.89 5.80
N ALA A 25 1.18 -3.90 5.09
CA ALA A 25 1.64 -2.65 5.72
C ALA A 25 0.48 -1.84 6.33
N GLU A 26 -0.64 -1.76 5.62
CA GLU A 26 -1.84 -1.06 6.05
C GLU A 26 -2.50 -1.78 7.23
N LYS A 27 -2.62 -3.11 7.17
CA LYS A 27 -3.13 -3.93 8.27
C LYS A 27 -2.30 -3.73 9.54
N LYS A 28 -0.97 -3.74 9.43
CA LYS A 28 -0.07 -3.50 10.57
C LYS A 28 -0.22 -2.09 11.14
N LEU A 29 -0.27 -1.07 10.28
CA LEU A 29 -0.54 0.31 10.72
C LEU A 29 -1.85 0.36 11.52
N LEU A 30 -2.93 -0.19 10.99
CA LEU A 30 -4.25 -0.11 11.61
C LEU A 30 -4.32 -0.83 12.96
N VAL A 31 -3.59 -1.94 13.12
CA VAL A 31 -3.45 -2.64 14.40
C VAL A 31 -2.77 -1.76 15.45
N GLU A 32 -1.81 -0.89 15.09
CA GLU A 32 -1.19 0.07 16.03
C GLU A 32 -2.22 1.07 16.60
N TYR A 33 -3.33 1.30 15.91
CA TYR A 33 -4.45 2.14 16.36
C TYR A 33 -5.64 1.32 16.91
N GLY A 34 -5.45 0.02 17.19
CA GLY A 34 -6.48 -0.85 17.74
C GLY A 34 -7.53 -1.34 16.74
N ILE A 35 -7.32 -1.13 15.44
CA ILE A 35 -8.25 -1.54 14.38
C ILE A 35 -7.81 -2.91 13.86
N THR A 36 -8.52 -3.96 14.27
CA THR A 36 -8.19 -5.36 13.92
C THR A 36 -9.08 -5.96 12.83
N GLY A 37 -10.17 -5.28 12.48
CA GLY A 37 -11.14 -5.74 11.49
C GLY A 37 -10.81 -5.40 10.03
N PHE A 38 -9.61 -4.88 9.73
CA PHE A 38 -9.22 -4.55 8.37
C PHE A 38 -8.80 -5.81 7.61
N ASP A 39 -9.61 -6.18 6.62
CA ASP A 39 -9.40 -7.35 5.77
C ASP A 39 -9.29 -6.96 4.28
N PHE A 40 -9.13 -7.97 3.43
CA PHE A 40 -8.95 -7.76 2.01
C PHE A 40 -10.22 -7.24 1.32
N GLU A 41 -11.41 -7.56 1.81
CA GLU A 41 -12.67 -7.04 1.25
C GLU A 41 -12.81 -5.54 1.52
N ILE A 42 -12.39 -5.08 2.69
CA ILE A 42 -12.28 -3.65 2.99
C ILE A 42 -11.22 -3.00 2.10
N LYS A 43 -10.05 -3.63 1.93
CA LYS A 43 -8.97 -3.13 1.08
C LYS A 43 -9.41 -2.94 -0.38
N LYS A 44 -10.24 -3.82 -0.94
CA LYS A 44 -10.74 -3.70 -2.32
C LYS A 44 -11.41 -2.36 -2.62
N ARG A 45 -12.04 -1.73 -1.63
CA ARG A 45 -12.66 -0.40 -1.77
C ARG A 45 -11.65 0.71 -2.05
N TYR A 46 -10.37 0.44 -1.78
CA TYR A 46 -9.26 1.37 -1.88
C TYR A 46 -8.23 0.96 -2.94
N VAL A 47 -8.55 0.00 -3.80
CA VAL A 47 -7.70 -0.34 -4.96
C VAL A 47 -7.79 0.79 -5.98
N GLY A 48 -6.63 1.27 -6.45
CA GLY A 48 -6.54 2.35 -7.44
C GLY A 48 -6.69 3.76 -6.87
N ILE A 49 -6.85 3.93 -5.54
CA ILE A 49 -6.80 5.26 -4.91
C ILE A 49 -5.47 5.47 -4.17
N SER A 50 -5.12 6.73 -3.90
CA SER A 50 -3.88 7.02 -3.20
C SER A 50 -3.94 6.59 -1.73
N THR A 51 -2.78 6.24 -1.16
CA THR A 51 -2.66 5.96 0.29
C THR A 51 -3.16 7.14 1.14
N LYS A 52 -2.99 8.37 0.67
CA LYS A 52 -3.47 9.57 1.36
C LYS A 52 -4.99 9.57 1.44
N GLU A 53 -5.69 9.39 0.32
CA GLU A 53 -7.16 9.37 0.28
C GLU A 53 -7.73 8.23 1.12
N MET A 54 -7.12 7.05 1.05
CA MET A 54 -7.49 5.91 1.89
C MET A 54 -7.37 6.24 3.39
N LEU A 55 -6.25 6.82 3.82
CA LEU A 55 -6.05 7.19 5.22
C LEU A 55 -6.96 8.34 5.67
N GLU A 56 -7.25 9.30 4.79
CA GLU A 56 -8.22 10.36 5.05
C GLU A 56 -9.63 9.80 5.24
N ASP A 57 -10.04 8.83 4.43
CA ASP A 57 -11.32 8.15 4.55
C ASP A 57 -11.42 7.33 5.84
N LEU A 58 -10.40 6.51 6.13
CA LEU A 58 -10.33 5.74 7.37
C LEU A 58 -10.32 6.66 8.60
N ASN A 59 -9.68 7.83 8.52
CA ASN A 59 -9.64 8.79 9.62
C ASN A 59 -11.04 9.35 9.96
N LYS A 60 -11.94 9.47 8.98
CA LYS A 60 -13.33 9.89 9.24
C LYS A 60 -14.08 8.86 10.08
N THR A 61 -13.72 7.59 9.96
CA THR A 61 -14.39 6.48 10.66
C THR A 61 -13.76 6.19 12.01
N TYR A 62 -12.43 6.15 12.06
CA TYR A 62 -11.69 5.68 13.23
C TYR A 62 -11.05 6.79 14.07
N ALA A 63 -11.08 8.04 13.59
CA ALA A 63 -10.55 9.22 14.28
C ALA A 63 -9.14 8.98 14.87
N PHE A 64 -8.17 8.75 14.00
CA PHE A 64 -6.78 8.53 14.40
C PHE A 64 -6.26 9.71 15.24
N SER A 65 -5.46 9.40 16.25
CA SER A 65 -4.80 10.41 17.08
C SER A 65 -3.73 11.20 16.33
N ASP A 66 -3.14 10.61 15.28
CA ASP A 66 -2.08 11.21 14.50
C ASP A 66 -2.58 11.85 13.20
N PRO A 67 -1.97 12.96 12.74
CA PRO A 67 -2.27 13.54 11.43
C PRO A 67 -1.99 12.56 10.28
N VAL A 68 -2.77 12.63 9.20
CA VAL A 68 -2.63 11.75 8.02
C VAL A 68 -1.19 11.72 7.47
N LYS A 69 -0.48 12.84 7.48
CA LYS A 69 0.93 12.89 7.04
C LYS A 69 1.84 11.97 7.87
N VAL A 70 1.60 11.86 9.17
CA VAL A 70 2.32 10.94 10.07
C VAL A 70 1.93 9.51 9.78
N LEU A 71 0.64 9.23 9.53
CA LEU A 71 0.15 7.91 9.14
C LEU A 71 0.81 7.39 7.85
N ILE A 72 0.92 8.25 6.83
CA ILE A 72 1.61 7.93 5.57
C ILE A 72 3.08 7.56 5.84
N ALA A 73 3.79 8.37 6.63
CA ALA A 73 5.19 8.11 6.96
C ALA A 73 5.38 6.78 7.72
N LYS A 74 4.49 6.49 8.68
CA LYS A 74 4.47 5.22 9.43
C LYS A 74 4.23 4.03 8.48
N LYS A 75 3.19 4.10 7.64
CA LYS A 75 2.90 3.05 6.65
C LYS A 75 4.05 2.82 5.69
N ASN A 76 4.69 3.87 5.18
CA ASN A 76 5.83 3.75 4.28
C ASN A 76 7.02 3.06 4.95
N LYS A 77 7.29 3.38 6.22
CA LYS A 77 8.32 2.68 6.99
C LYS A 77 7.99 1.19 7.13
N ILE A 78 6.76 0.85 7.50
CA ILE A 78 6.32 -0.55 7.61
C ILE A 78 6.43 -1.28 6.26
N TYR A 79 5.98 -0.65 5.17
CA TYR A 79 6.08 -1.19 3.82
C TYR A 79 7.53 -1.50 3.45
N LEU A 80 8.46 -0.56 3.64
CA LEU A 80 9.87 -0.76 3.33
C LEU A 80 10.49 -1.92 4.13
N GLU A 81 10.09 -2.11 5.39
CA GLU A 81 10.56 -3.23 6.21
C GLU A 81 9.99 -4.59 5.77
N ILE A 82 8.80 -4.61 5.19
CA ILE A 82 8.21 -5.82 4.58
C ILE A 82 8.88 -6.12 3.25
N ALA A 83 8.94 -5.11 2.37
CA ALA A 83 9.55 -5.12 1.05
C ALA A 83 10.97 -5.70 1.08
N LYS A 84 11.84 -5.20 1.97
CA LYS A 84 13.23 -5.71 2.13
C LYS A 84 13.32 -7.21 2.40
N LYS A 85 12.29 -7.81 3.02
CA LYS A 85 12.28 -9.23 3.41
C LYS A 85 11.61 -10.12 2.38
N LYS A 86 10.61 -9.60 1.67
CA LYS A 86 9.76 -10.37 0.78
C LYS A 86 9.24 -9.48 -0.35
N HIS A 87 9.52 -9.89 -1.58
CA HIS A 87 8.86 -9.39 -2.78
C HIS A 87 8.41 -10.54 -3.66
N MET A 88 7.26 -10.36 -4.29
CA MET A 88 6.80 -11.22 -5.37
C MET A 88 7.05 -10.47 -6.68
N PHE A 89 7.64 -11.16 -7.64
CA PHE A 89 8.00 -10.61 -8.95
C PHE A 89 7.07 -11.20 -10.01
N PHE A 90 6.81 -10.44 -11.09
CA PHE A 90 6.17 -10.96 -12.29
C PHE A 90 7.22 -11.37 -13.35
N PRO A 91 6.89 -12.29 -14.28
CA PRO A 91 5.70 -13.15 -14.26
C PRO A 91 5.78 -14.20 -13.13
N LYS A 92 4.64 -14.78 -12.76
CA LYS A 92 4.55 -15.82 -11.73
C LYS A 92 4.99 -17.18 -12.25
#